data_AF-A0A383VBG5-F1
#
_entry.id   AF-A0A383VBG5-F1
#
_cell.length_a   1.000
_cell.length_b   1.000
_cell.length_c   1.000
_cell.angle_alpha   90.00
_cell.angle_beta   90.00
_cell.angle_gamma   90.00
#
_symmetry.space_group_name_H-M   'P 1'
#
loop_
_entity.id
_entity.type
_entity.pdbx_description
1 polymer ?
#
loop_
_entity_poly.entity_id
_entity_poly.type
_entity_poly.pdbx_seq_one_letter_code
_entity_poly.pdbx_strand_id
1 'polypeptide(L)'
;MQAAAFRAGTSRAVSSCSSSRCRQTAAAVLQQRPLQRRVNVHATFSNDDSGEGASPVAAQALQELFEMEARGVDASALETFRLKYGMRRDVNGRAQLRRSDGTWMQCKLDMEVAGTMLLRDTNDGSVHVLQTDKLEQIDLSDDYLLLTLFADGEWQGQTQPIQLGDGDKLEPLQVEEQQFKDFVGMIKTLQDMEEEVMQQQQQQPSGAPIIDVKAEPANGR
;
A
#
# COMPACT_ATOMS: atom_id res chain seq x y z
N MET A 1 57.31 28.62 1.33
CA MET A 1 57.59 27.21 1.01
C MET A 1 57.29 26.39 2.26
N GLN A 2 56.13 25.73 2.32
CA GLN A 2 55.75 24.82 3.40
C GLN A 2 55.30 23.51 2.77
N ALA A 3 55.93 22.41 3.20
CA ALA A 3 55.67 21.06 2.77
C ALA A 3 54.61 20.43 3.68
N ALA A 4 53.54 19.88 3.09
CA ALA A 4 52.56 19.07 3.80
C ALA A 4 52.80 17.59 3.46
N ALA A 5 53.08 16.79 4.50
CA ALA A 5 53.36 15.37 4.41
C ALA A 5 52.06 14.57 4.23
N PHE A 6 52.03 13.74 3.19
CA PHE A 6 50.96 12.80 2.88
C PHE A 6 51.21 11.49 3.65
N ARG A 7 50.33 11.12 4.58
CA ARG A 7 50.36 9.81 5.26
C ARG A 7 49.40 8.85 4.56
N ALA A 8 49.95 7.88 3.85
CA ALA A 8 49.23 6.72 3.34
C ALA A 8 48.94 5.74 4.50
N GLY A 9 47.66 5.46 4.74
CA GLY A 9 47.18 4.45 5.68
C GLY A 9 46.83 3.16 4.94
N THR A 10 47.54 2.11 5.28
CA THR A 10 47.46 0.75 4.74
C THR A 10 46.33 -0.10 5.34
N SER A 11 45.91 -1.08 4.54
CA SER A 11 45.38 -2.40 4.92
C SER A 11 44.08 -2.48 5.71
N ARG A 12 43.05 -3.05 5.05
CA ARG A 12 42.12 -3.97 5.70
C ARG A 12 42.11 -5.31 5.00
N ALA A 13 42.29 -6.33 5.83
CA ALA A 13 42.37 -7.73 5.48
C ALA A 13 41.02 -8.27 5.00
N VAL A 14 41.06 -9.01 3.90
CA VAL A 14 40.00 -9.91 3.44
C VAL A 14 40.04 -11.16 4.32
N SER A 15 39.01 -11.37 5.14
CA SER A 15 38.80 -12.61 5.88
C SER A 15 37.82 -13.48 5.11
N SER A 16 38.37 -14.51 4.47
CA SER A 16 37.63 -15.58 3.80
C SER A 16 37.19 -16.63 4.81
N CYS A 17 35.93 -16.59 5.24
CA CYS A 17 35.32 -17.70 5.97
C CYS A 17 34.65 -18.67 4.98
N SER A 18 35.42 -19.67 4.58
CA SER A 18 34.90 -20.96 4.10
C SER A 18 34.25 -21.70 5.26
N SER A 19 32.96 -22.00 5.17
CA SER A 19 32.31 -23.02 5.99
C SER A 19 31.17 -23.65 5.21
N SER A 20 31.55 -24.67 4.46
CA SER A 20 30.68 -25.75 4.00
C SER A 20 30.08 -26.48 5.20
N ARG A 21 28.80 -26.86 5.09
CA ARG A 21 27.98 -27.72 5.98
C ARG A 21 27.05 -26.99 6.95
N CYS A 22 25.85 -26.67 6.45
CA CYS A 22 24.60 -26.88 7.17
C CYS A 22 23.52 -27.31 6.16
N ARG A 23 23.63 -28.55 5.67
CA ARG A 23 22.47 -29.28 5.15
C ARG A 23 21.81 -29.92 6.34
N GLN A 24 20.61 -29.46 6.72
CA GLN A 24 19.41 -30.26 6.96
C GLN A 24 18.38 -29.48 7.79
N THR A 25 17.13 -29.64 7.36
CA THR A 25 15.87 -29.49 8.11
C THR A 25 15.45 -28.08 8.56
N ALA A 26 14.74 -27.38 7.67
CA ALA A 26 13.68 -26.45 8.03
C ALA A 26 12.57 -26.47 6.96
N ALA A 27 12.00 -27.66 6.72
CA ALA A 27 10.77 -27.84 5.97
C ALA A 27 9.69 -28.36 6.94
N ALA A 28 9.33 -27.56 7.95
CA ALA A 28 8.23 -27.89 8.87
C ALA A 28 7.88 -26.73 9.83
N VAL A 29 7.60 -25.51 9.36
CA VAL A 29 6.81 -24.53 10.15
C VAL A 29 6.02 -23.63 9.17
N LEU A 30 5.09 -24.21 8.43
CA LEU A 30 4.10 -23.45 7.64
C LEU A 30 2.71 -24.09 7.77
N GLN A 31 2.41 -24.53 8.98
CA GLN A 31 1.03 -24.66 9.47
C GLN A 31 0.82 -23.55 10.50
N GLN A 32 0.95 -22.30 10.07
CA GLN A 32 0.31 -21.22 10.80
C GLN A 32 -1.19 -21.46 10.64
N ARG A 33 -1.84 -21.72 11.77
CA ARG A 33 -3.30 -21.80 11.87
C ARG A 33 -3.88 -20.59 11.13
N PRO A 34 -4.93 -20.74 10.31
CA PRO A 34 -5.70 -19.60 9.85
C PRO A 34 -6.36 -19.03 11.10
N LEU A 35 -5.69 -18.10 11.77
CA LEU A 35 -6.36 -17.12 12.59
C LEU A 35 -7.23 -16.39 11.58
N GLN A 36 -8.52 -16.72 11.59
CA GLN A 36 -9.59 -16.00 10.92
C GLN A 36 -9.61 -14.59 11.52
N ARG A 37 -8.59 -13.80 11.19
CA ARG A 37 -8.46 -12.41 11.58
C ARG A 37 -9.44 -11.70 10.66
N ARG A 38 -10.62 -11.42 11.20
CA ARG A 38 -11.60 -10.58 10.51
C ARG A 38 -10.89 -9.27 10.20
N VAL A 39 -11.05 -8.80 8.98
CA VAL A 39 -10.56 -7.51 8.54
C VAL A 39 -11.81 -6.71 8.20
N ASN A 40 -12.16 -5.75 9.04
CA ASN A 40 -13.19 -4.78 8.70
C ASN A 40 -12.52 -3.63 7.94
N VAL A 41 -12.71 -3.57 6.61
CA VAL A 41 -12.25 -2.44 5.79
C VAL A 41 -13.34 -1.38 5.77
N HIS A 42 -13.31 -0.46 6.71
CA HIS A 42 -14.23 0.68 6.69
C HIS A 42 -13.63 1.82 5.86
N ALA A 43 -13.91 1.83 4.56
CA ALA A 43 -13.61 2.96 3.68
C ALA A 43 -14.93 3.68 3.34
N THR A 44 -15.07 4.93 3.77
CA THR A 44 -16.26 5.76 3.53
C THR A 44 -16.00 6.71 2.38
N PHE A 45 -16.55 6.44 1.21
CA PHE A 45 -16.32 7.24 -0.01
C PHE A 45 -17.40 8.33 -0.15
N SER A 46 -16.98 9.59 -0.28
CA SER A 46 -17.87 10.72 -0.59
C SER A 46 -17.45 11.28 -1.95
N ASN A 47 -18.27 11.07 -2.98
CA ASN A 47 -18.03 11.59 -4.32
C ASN A 47 -18.71 12.95 -4.48
N ASP A 48 -18.05 14.02 -4.04
CA ASP A 48 -18.45 15.39 -4.40
C ASP A 48 -17.82 15.76 -5.75
N ASP A 49 -18.50 15.37 -6.83
CA ASP A 49 -18.15 15.68 -8.22
C ASP A 49 -18.62 17.11 -8.56
N SER A 50 -17.74 18.09 -8.35
CA SER A 50 -17.99 19.51 -8.65
C SER A 50 -16.80 20.15 -9.35
N GLY A 51 -16.75 20.01 -10.69
CA GLY A 51 -16.06 20.99 -11.54
C GLY A 51 -14.89 20.43 -12.36
N GLU A 52 -15.17 20.25 -13.65
CA GLU A 52 -14.31 19.74 -14.73
C GLU A 52 -13.21 20.73 -15.16
N GLY A 53 -12.51 21.35 -14.21
CA GLY A 53 -11.37 22.23 -14.45
C GLY A 53 -10.07 21.59 -13.99
N ALA A 54 -9.09 21.47 -14.88
CA ALA A 54 -7.73 21.12 -14.46
C ALA A 54 -7.24 22.16 -13.44
N SER A 55 -6.74 21.70 -12.29
CA SER A 55 -6.19 22.58 -11.26
C SER A 55 -5.18 23.54 -11.90
N PRO A 56 -5.19 24.85 -11.55
CA PRO A 56 -4.25 25.81 -12.11
C PRO A 56 -2.78 25.40 -11.84
N VAL A 57 -2.54 24.68 -10.75
CA VAL A 57 -1.23 24.11 -10.42
C VAL A 57 -0.84 23.01 -11.41
N ALA A 58 -1.75 22.09 -11.71
CA ALA A 58 -1.52 21.04 -12.70
C ALA A 58 -1.30 21.64 -14.10
N ALA A 59 -2.09 22.64 -14.50
CA ALA A 59 -1.93 23.32 -15.78
C ALA A 59 -0.55 24.00 -15.93
N GLN A 60 -0.11 24.71 -14.88
CA GLN A 60 1.23 25.30 -14.85
C GLN A 60 2.32 24.23 -14.94
N ALA A 61 2.17 23.13 -14.20
CA ALA A 61 3.15 22.06 -14.17
C ALA A 61 3.32 21.38 -15.55
N LEU A 62 2.21 21.15 -16.24
CA LEU A 62 2.21 20.61 -17.61
C LEU A 62 2.89 21.56 -18.60
N GLN A 63 2.61 22.87 -18.52
CA GLN A 63 3.27 23.87 -19.37
C GLN A 63 4.79 23.86 -19.16
N GLU A 64 5.25 23.84 -17.91
CA GLU A 64 6.67 23.79 -17.58
C GLU A 64 7.33 22.49 -18.11
N LEU A 65 6.63 21.34 -18.02
CA LEU A 65 7.11 20.08 -18.60
C LEU A 65 7.29 20.18 -20.12
N PHE A 66 6.30 20.70 -20.84
CA PHE A 66 6.39 20.90 -22.29
C PHE A 66 7.55 21.83 -22.69
N GLU A 67 7.79 22.90 -21.93
CA GLU A 67 8.93 23.78 -22.17
C GLU A 67 10.28 23.09 -21.95
N MET A 68 10.36 22.21 -20.94
CA MET A 68 11.57 21.42 -20.67
C MET A 68 11.82 20.39 -21.77
N GLU A 69 10.78 19.69 -22.24
CA GLU A 69 10.88 18.75 -23.35
C GLU A 69 11.31 19.43 -24.65
N ALA A 70 10.75 20.60 -24.94
CA ALA A 70 11.11 21.39 -26.13
C ALA A 70 12.59 21.83 -26.11
N ARG A 71 13.19 22.02 -24.93
CA ARG A 71 14.62 22.38 -24.77
C ARG A 71 15.55 21.17 -24.79
N GLY A 72 15.00 19.95 -24.73
CA GLY A 72 15.74 18.72 -24.50
C GLY A 72 15.85 18.40 -23.00
N VAL A 73 15.32 17.23 -22.62
CA VAL A 73 15.23 16.83 -21.21
C VAL A 73 16.59 16.35 -20.70
N ASP A 74 17.18 17.11 -19.78
CA ASP A 74 18.25 16.62 -18.91
C ASP A 74 17.65 15.85 -17.74
N ALA A 75 18.18 14.66 -17.44
CA ALA A 75 17.67 13.79 -16.38
C ALA A 75 17.74 14.45 -15.00
N SER A 76 18.78 15.24 -14.73
CA SER A 76 18.92 15.98 -13.46
C SER A 76 17.90 17.12 -13.35
N ALA A 77 17.63 17.81 -14.46
CA ALA A 77 16.60 18.84 -14.51
C ALA A 77 15.20 18.24 -14.31
N LEU A 78 14.91 17.10 -14.94
CA LEU A 78 13.64 16.40 -14.80
C LEU A 78 13.38 15.96 -13.36
N GLU A 79 14.40 15.45 -12.67
CA GLU A 79 14.26 15.07 -11.26
C GLU A 79 13.99 16.29 -10.37
N THR A 80 14.67 17.40 -10.62
CA THR A 80 14.44 18.67 -9.90
C THR A 80 13.00 19.17 -10.12
N PHE A 81 12.52 19.06 -11.36
CA PHE A 81 11.15 19.40 -11.73
C PHE A 81 10.13 18.49 -11.01
N ARG A 82 10.34 17.17 -11.00
CA ARG A 82 9.46 16.24 -10.26
C ARG A 82 9.38 16.60 -8.78
N LEU A 83 10.53 16.85 -8.15
CA LEU A 83 10.61 17.20 -6.74
C LEU A 83 9.86 18.51 -6.42
N LYS A 84 9.86 19.48 -7.34
CA LYS A 84 9.09 20.74 -7.21
C LYS A 84 7.58 20.47 -7.06
N TYR A 85 7.05 19.48 -7.77
CA TYR A 85 5.63 19.09 -7.72
C TYR A 85 5.36 17.92 -6.76
N GLY A 86 6.29 17.61 -5.85
CA GLY A 86 6.10 16.57 -4.85
C GLY A 86 6.09 15.17 -5.44
N MET A 87 6.82 14.93 -6.53
CA MET A 87 6.95 13.61 -7.15
C MET A 87 8.42 13.21 -7.22
N ARG A 88 8.68 11.91 -7.28
CA ARG A 88 9.98 11.35 -7.68
C ARG A 88 9.80 9.93 -8.18
N ARG A 89 10.85 9.37 -8.77
CA ARG A 89 10.90 7.94 -9.11
C ARG A 89 11.98 7.25 -8.29
N ASP A 90 11.72 6.03 -7.85
CA ASP A 90 12.75 5.20 -7.23
C ASP A 90 13.75 4.69 -8.28
N VAL A 91 14.80 4.01 -7.82
CA VAL A 91 15.80 3.37 -8.70
C VAL A 91 15.20 2.28 -9.62
N ASN A 92 13.99 1.83 -9.33
CA ASN A 92 13.25 0.83 -10.11
C ASN A 92 12.20 1.50 -11.03
N GLY A 93 12.14 2.83 -11.11
CA GLY A 93 11.19 3.60 -11.91
C GLY A 93 9.80 3.78 -11.30
N ARG A 94 9.55 3.32 -10.07
CA ARG A 94 8.25 3.42 -9.39
C ARG A 94 8.02 4.85 -8.90
N ALA A 95 6.82 5.35 -9.18
CA ALA A 95 6.40 6.67 -8.74
C ALA A 95 6.29 6.74 -7.22
N GLN A 96 6.73 7.86 -6.65
CA GLN A 96 6.49 8.23 -5.27
C GLN A 96 5.94 9.64 -5.19
N LEU A 97 4.96 9.84 -4.32
CA LEU A 97 4.31 11.13 -4.08
C LEU A 97 4.70 11.66 -2.70
N ARG A 98 4.86 12.97 -2.58
CA ARG A 98 5.18 13.64 -1.33
C ARG A 98 3.89 14.15 -0.69
N ARG A 99 3.65 13.73 0.55
CA ARG A 99 2.61 14.31 1.39
C ARG A 99 3.02 15.69 1.90
N SER A 100 2.03 16.45 2.36
CA SER A 100 2.20 17.78 2.94
C SER A 100 3.07 17.80 4.20
N ASP A 101 3.13 16.68 4.94
CA ASP A 101 4.03 16.45 6.07
C ASP A 101 5.50 16.21 5.65
N GLY A 102 5.75 16.12 4.34
CA GLY A 102 7.06 15.86 3.74
C GLY A 102 7.38 14.37 3.56
N THR A 103 6.50 13.47 3.99
CA THR A 103 6.67 12.02 3.88
C THR A 103 6.46 11.55 2.44
N TRP A 104 7.24 10.56 2.01
CA TRP A 104 7.11 9.98 0.67
C TRP A 104 6.25 8.72 0.72
N MET A 105 5.32 8.62 -0.23
CA MET A 105 4.41 7.50 -0.41
C MET A 105 4.77 6.78 -1.71
N GLN A 106 5.01 5.48 -1.64
CA GLN A 106 5.22 4.65 -2.83
C GLN A 106 3.87 4.30 -3.45
N CYS A 107 3.72 4.57 -4.74
CA CYS A 107 2.48 4.36 -5.48
C CYS A 107 2.46 3.02 -6.19
N LYS A 108 1.28 2.39 -6.21
CA LYS A 108 1.03 1.17 -6.97
C LYS A 108 -0.44 1.09 -7.34
N LEU A 109 -0.75 0.77 -8.60
CA LEU A 109 -2.13 0.50 -9.00
C LEU A 109 -2.59 -0.84 -8.41
N ASP A 110 -3.83 -0.88 -7.92
CA ASP A 110 -4.46 -2.15 -7.60
C ASP A 110 -4.85 -2.84 -8.92
N MET A 111 -4.39 -4.07 -9.14
CA MET A 111 -4.70 -4.81 -10.37
C MET A 111 -6.07 -5.49 -10.30
N GLU A 112 -6.71 -5.54 -9.13
CA GLU A 112 -8.01 -6.17 -8.95
C GLU A 112 -9.18 -5.19 -9.09
N VAL A 113 -9.01 -3.96 -8.59
CA VAL A 113 -10.05 -2.93 -8.60
C VAL A 113 -9.59 -1.75 -9.45
N ALA A 114 -10.21 -1.61 -10.62
CA ALA A 114 -9.99 -0.46 -11.49
C ALA A 114 -10.30 0.85 -10.74
N GLY A 115 -9.54 1.90 -11.03
CA GLY A 115 -9.72 3.18 -10.35
C GLY A 115 -9.15 3.24 -8.93
N THR A 116 -8.44 2.20 -8.48
CA THR A 116 -7.84 2.14 -7.14
C THR A 116 -6.32 2.18 -7.22
N MET A 117 -5.72 3.04 -6.39
CA MET A 117 -4.28 3.10 -6.17
C MET A 117 -3.96 2.88 -4.69
N LEU A 118 -2.97 2.03 -4.44
CA LEU A 118 -2.38 1.78 -3.14
C LEU A 118 -1.18 2.70 -2.94
N LEU A 119 -1.10 3.27 -1.74
CA LEU A 119 -0.07 4.22 -1.31
C LEU A 119 0.58 3.69 -0.04
N ARG A 120 1.85 3.31 -0.12
CA ARG A 120 2.61 2.86 1.05
C ARG A 120 3.51 3.98 1.58
N ASP A 121 3.36 4.32 2.84
CA ASP A 121 4.26 5.25 3.52
C ASP A 121 5.67 4.64 3.64
N THR A 122 6.68 5.40 3.21
CA THR A 122 8.08 4.95 3.23
C THR A 122 8.71 4.96 4.62
N ASN A 123 8.15 5.72 5.57
CA ASN A 123 8.66 5.83 6.94
C ASN A 123 8.14 4.70 7.83
N ASP A 124 6.82 4.50 7.89
CA ASP A 124 6.19 3.55 8.82
C ASP A 124 5.60 2.29 8.15
N GLY A 125 5.55 2.26 6.82
CA GLY A 125 5.00 1.14 6.05
C GLY A 125 3.48 1.05 6.05
N SER A 126 2.77 2.06 6.58
CA SER A 126 1.31 2.10 6.54
C SER A 126 0.79 2.17 5.11
N VAL A 127 -0.27 1.42 4.81
CA VAL A 127 -0.90 1.39 3.48
C VAL A 127 -2.20 2.18 3.50
N HIS A 128 -2.34 3.04 2.51
CA HIS A 128 -3.49 3.87 2.26
C HIS A 128 -4.05 3.52 0.88
N VAL A 129 -5.35 3.72 0.72
CA VAL A 129 -6.05 3.57 -0.55
C VAL A 129 -6.46 4.94 -1.06
N LEU A 130 -6.29 5.16 -2.36
CA LEU A 130 -6.87 6.27 -3.10
C LEU A 130 -7.77 5.67 -4.18
N GLN A 131 -9.06 6.00 -4.13
CA GLN A 131 -10.02 5.60 -5.14
C GLN A 131 -10.50 6.84 -5.89
N THR A 132 -10.39 6.82 -7.21
CA THR A 132 -10.99 7.85 -8.07
C THR A 132 -11.28 7.26 -9.44
N ASP A 133 -12.39 7.71 -10.03
CA ASP A 133 -12.82 7.31 -11.36
C ASP A 133 -11.82 7.76 -12.45
N LYS A 134 -10.96 8.74 -12.12
CA LYS A 134 -9.86 9.18 -12.99
C LYS A 134 -8.72 8.15 -13.10
N LEU A 135 -8.68 7.14 -12.22
CA LEU A 135 -7.58 6.16 -12.16
C LEU A 135 -7.76 4.91 -13.05
N GLU A 136 -8.88 4.74 -13.75
CA GLU A 136 -9.16 3.50 -14.51
C GLU A 136 -8.16 3.21 -15.64
N GLN A 137 -7.39 4.20 -16.10
CA GLN A 137 -6.47 4.06 -17.25
C GLN A 137 -5.10 4.70 -17.05
N ILE A 138 -4.67 4.91 -15.80
CA ILE A 138 -3.41 5.61 -15.58
C ILE A 138 -2.23 4.69 -15.80
N ASP A 139 -1.29 5.16 -16.62
CA ASP A 139 0.06 4.66 -16.60
C ASP A 139 0.92 5.48 -15.62
N LEU A 140 1.33 4.87 -14.50
CA LEU A 140 2.23 5.51 -13.54
C LEU A 140 3.66 5.72 -14.11
N SER A 141 3.96 5.20 -15.30
CA SER A 141 5.20 5.47 -16.03
C SER A 141 5.20 6.85 -16.72
N ASP A 142 4.03 7.46 -16.92
CA ASP A 142 3.88 8.75 -17.56
C ASP A 142 3.81 9.90 -16.54
N ASP A 143 4.79 10.80 -16.62
CA ASP A 143 4.84 11.99 -15.76
C ASP A 143 3.70 12.98 -16.08
N TYR A 144 3.20 13.03 -17.31
CA TYR A 144 2.07 13.88 -17.70
C TYR A 144 0.81 13.53 -16.91
N LEU A 145 0.52 12.23 -16.79
CA LEU A 145 -0.62 11.74 -16.03
C LEU A 145 -0.44 11.98 -14.53
N LEU A 146 0.75 11.70 -14.00
CA LEU A 146 1.05 11.95 -12.59
C LEU A 146 0.88 13.44 -12.23
N LEU A 147 1.35 14.35 -13.07
CA LEU A 147 1.18 15.79 -12.88
C LEU A 147 -0.29 16.20 -12.87
N THR A 148 -1.06 15.68 -13.84
CA THR A 148 -2.47 16.02 -14.00
C THR A 148 -3.29 15.65 -12.76
N LEU A 149 -2.89 14.60 -12.05
CA LEU A 149 -3.66 14.02 -10.95
C LEU A 149 -3.15 14.39 -9.57
N PHE A 150 -1.84 14.63 -9.43
CA PHE A 150 -1.21 14.73 -8.12
C PHE A 150 -0.49 16.05 -7.86
N ALA A 151 -0.29 16.90 -8.87
CA ALA A 151 0.48 18.15 -8.71
C ALA A 151 -0.19 19.16 -7.77
N ASP A 152 -1.52 19.13 -7.65
CA ASP A 152 -2.28 20.03 -6.79
C ASP A 152 -2.32 19.59 -5.31
N GLY A 153 -1.95 18.34 -5.03
CA GLY A 153 -2.00 17.75 -3.69
C GLY A 153 -3.40 17.40 -3.18
N GLU A 154 -4.47 17.58 -3.97
CA GLU A 154 -5.86 17.30 -3.54
C GLU A 154 -6.07 15.84 -3.18
N TRP A 155 -5.33 14.94 -3.84
CA TRP A 155 -5.32 13.51 -3.57
C TRP A 155 -5.13 13.16 -2.10
N GLN A 156 -4.38 13.97 -1.33
CA GLN A 156 -4.12 13.72 0.09
C GLN A 156 -5.38 13.76 0.95
N GLY A 157 -6.39 14.55 0.56
CA GLY A 157 -7.68 14.59 1.26
C GLY A 157 -8.57 13.39 0.94
N GLN A 158 -8.28 12.70 -0.17
CA GLN A 158 -9.05 11.55 -0.67
C GLN A 158 -8.43 10.21 -0.24
N THR A 159 -7.20 10.22 0.29
CA THR A 159 -6.56 9.00 0.79
C THR A 159 -7.18 8.51 2.09
N GLN A 160 -7.40 7.20 2.18
CA GLN A 160 -7.93 6.55 3.39
C GLN A 160 -6.96 5.47 3.88
N PRO A 161 -6.62 5.43 5.18
CA PRO A 161 -5.76 4.37 5.71
C PRO A 161 -6.51 3.04 5.68
N ILE A 162 -5.86 2.00 5.17
CA ILE A 162 -6.39 0.64 5.25
C ILE A 162 -6.16 0.17 6.68
N GLN A 163 -7.23 -0.26 7.35
CA GLN A 163 -7.17 -0.71 8.73
C GLN A 163 -7.54 -2.20 8.80
N LEU A 164 -6.77 -2.95 9.59
CA LEU A 164 -7.06 -4.32 9.97
C LEU A 164 -7.57 -4.33 11.41
N GLY A 165 -8.67 -5.03 11.67
CA GLY A 165 -9.17 -5.13 13.04
C GLY A 165 -10.13 -6.28 13.25
N ASP A 166 -9.98 -6.93 14.40
CA ASP A 166 -10.87 -7.97 14.89
C ASP A 166 -11.80 -7.36 15.95
N GLY A 167 -13.02 -7.01 15.54
CA GLY A 167 -14.01 -6.33 16.39
C GLY A 167 -13.74 -4.83 16.55
N ASP A 168 -13.68 -4.34 17.79
CA ASP A 168 -13.62 -2.89 18.12
C ASP A 168 -12.22 -2.27 17.97
N LYS A 169 -11.19 -3.07 17.69
CA LYS A 169 -9.81 -2.58 17.58
C LYS A 169 -9.35 -2.56 16.12
N LEU A 170 -9.28 -1.37 15.54
CA LEU A 170 -8.73 -1.12 14.22
C LEU A 170 -7.25 -0.70 14.33
N GLU A 171 -6.37 -1.35 13.58
CA GLU A 171 -4.94 -1.04 13.48
C GLU A 171 -4.59 -0.76 12.00
N PRO A 172 -3.78 0.27 11.68
CA PRO A 172 -3.34 0.49 10.30
C PRO A 172 -2.61 -0.73 9.74
N LEU A 173 -2.92 -1.08 8.49
CA LEU A 173 -2.20 -2.11 7.76
C LEU A 173 -0.76 -1.63 7.51
N GLN A 174 0.20 -2.32 8.10
CA GLN A 174 1.63 -2.09 7.86
C GLN A 174 2.19 -3.21 7.00
N VAL A 175 2.91 -2.83 5.93
CA VAL A 175 3.48 -3.77 4.97
C VAL A 175 4.93 -3.40 4.70
N GLU A 176 5.81 -4.38 4.57
CA GLU A 176 7.19 -4.15 4.15
C GLU A 176 7.26 -3.78 2.66
N GLU A 177 8.32 -3.09 2.25
CA GLU A 177 8.49 -2.67 0.85
C GLU A 177 8.45 -3.87 -0.12
N GLN A 178 9.10 -4.98 0.23
CA GLN A 178 9.13 -6.17 -0.60
C GLN A 178 7.73 -6.80 -0.73
N GLN A 179 7.00 -6.90 0.37
CA GLN A 179 5.62 -7.41 0.37
C GLN A 179 4.70 -6.50 -0.45
N PHE A 180 4.88 -5.18 -0.37
CA PHE A 180 4.11 -4.22 -1.15
C PHE A 180 4.40 -4.33 -2.65
N LYS A 181 5.64 -4.64 -3.03
CA LYS A 181 6.02 -4.90 -4.44
C LYS A 181 5.34 -6.13 -5.00
N ASP A 182 5.18 -7.18 -4.20
CA ASP A 182 4.62 -8.46 -4.63
C ASP A 182 3.08 -8.49 -4.52
N PHE A 183 2.46 -7.45 -3.96
CA PHE A 183 1.03 -7.34 -3.77
C PHE A 183 0.23 -7.30 -5.09
N VAL A 184 -0.63 -8.28 -5.38
CA VAL A 184 -1.39 -8.33 -6.66
C VAL A 184 -2.79 -7.71 -6.57
N GLY A 185 -3.31 -7.53 -5.35
CA GLY A 185 -4.52 -6.78 -5.08
C GLY A 185 -4.94 -7.04 -3.64
N MET A 186 -5.49 -6.00 -3.02
CA MET A 186 -5.80 -6.05 -1.59
C MET A 186 -7.30 -6.06 -1.37
N ILE A 187 -8.04 -5.30 -2.17
CA ILE A 187 -9.45 -5.12 -1.94
C ILE A 187 -10.22 -6.42 -2.18
N LYS A 188 -9.89 -7.20 -3.22
CA LYS A 188 -10.65 -8.42 -3.48
C LYS A 188 -10.33 -9.50 -2.46
N THR A 189 -9.06 -9.65 -2.06
CA THR A 189 -8.70 -10.58 -0.98
C THR A 189 -9.43 -10.23 0.32
N LEU A 190 -9.59 -8.94 0.61
CA LEU A 190 -10.33 -8.48 1.78
C LEU A 190 -11.86 -8.70 1.64
N GLN A 191 -12.42 -8.46 0.45
CA GLN A 191 -13.84 -8.71 0.15
C GLN A 191 -14.19 -10.21 0.17
N ASP A 192 -13.38 -11.06 -0.46
CA ASP A 192 -13.57 -12.51 -0.51
C ASP A 192 -13.56 -13.11 0.92
N MET A 193 -12.71 -12.58 1.80
CA MET A 193 -12.67 -12.99 3.21
C MET A 193 -13.91 -12.54 4.00
N GLU A 194 -14.49 -11.37 3.71
CA GLU A 194 -15.74 -10.92 4.33
C GLU A 194 -16.93 -11.79 3.93
N GLU A 195 -17.02 -12.18 2.65
CA GLU A 195 -18.10 -13.03 2.13
C GLU A 195 -18.12 -14.43 2.78
N GLU A 196 -16.95 -15.09 2.92
CA GLU A 196 -16.85 -16.40 3.58
C GLU A 196 -17.32 -16.37 5.03
N VAL A 197 -17.02 -15.27 5.73
CA VAL A 197 -17.37 -15.08 7.13
C VAL A 197 -18.88 -14.89 7.31
N MET A 198 -19.56 -14.20 6.39
CA MET A 198 -21.03 -14.09 6.40
C MET A 198 -21.72 -15.43 6.12
N GLN A 199 -21.20 -16.22 5.18
CA GLN A 199 -21.79 -17.52 4.83
C GLN A 199 -21.72 -18.53 6.00
N GLN A 200 -20.66 -18.47 6.82
CA GLN A 200 -20.53 -19.35 8.01
C GLN A 200 -21.53 -19.01 9.12
N GLN A 201 -22.01 -17.75 9.23
CA GLN A 201 -23.01 -17.38 10.23
C GLN A 201 -24.43 -17.84 9.86
N GLN A 202 -24.74 -17.96 8.56
CA GLN A 202 -26.06 -18.45 8.12
C GLN A 202 -26.20 -19.98 8.23
N GLN A 203 -25.09 -20.72 8.34
CA GLN A 203 -25.11 -22.18 8.44
C GLN A 203 -25.15 -22.72 9.87
N GLN A 204 -25.33 -21.90 10.92
CA GLN A 204 -25.63 -22.46 12.23
C GLN A 204 -27.07 -22.98 12.25
N PRO A 205 -27.28 -24.31 12.28
CA PRO A 205 -28.63 -24.85 12.35
C PRO A 205 -29.22 -24.44 13.71
N SER A 206 -30.31 -23.67 13.68
CA SER A 206 -31.10 -23.30 14.87
C SER A 206 -31.82 -24.49 15.53
N GLY A 207 -31.37 -25.72 15.26
CA GLY A 207 -31.90 -26.95 15.82
C GLY A 207 -31.33 -27.19 17.21
N ALA A 208 -31.80 -26.43 18.20
CA ALA A 208 -31.67 -26.86 19.59
C ALA A 208 -32.36 -28.23 19.73
N PRO A 209 -31.69 -29.27 20.26
CA PRO A 209 -32.36 -30.53 20.52
C PRO A 209 -33.45 -30.28 21.56
N ILE A 210 -34.70 -30.52 21.17
CA ILE A 210 -35.83 -30.55 22.11
C ILE A 210 -35.56 -31.75 23.04
N ILE A 211 -35.06 -31.46 24.24
CA ILE A 211 -34.94 -32.45 25.29
C ILE A 211 -36.36 -32.70 25.78
N ASP A 212 -36.98 -33.76 25.26
CA ASP A 212 -38.30 -34.20 25.66
C ASP A 212 -38.21 -34.81 27.07
N VAL A 213 -38.46 -33.99 28.08
CA VAL A 213 -38.44 -34.40 29.49
C VAL A 213 -39.70 -35.21 29.76
N LYS A 214 -39.59 -36.52 29.59
CA LYS A 214 -40.63 -37.50 29.92
C LYS A 214 -40.85 -37.50 31.43
N ALA A 215 -41.91 -36.85 31.88
CA ALA A 215 -42.34 -36.84 33.28
C ALA A 215 -42.90 -38.21 33.69
N GLU A 216 -42.28 -38.84 34.70
CA GLU A 216 -42.82 -40.02 35.39
C GLU A 216 -43.97 -39.60 36.34
N PRO A 217 -45.14 -40.26 36.30
CA PRO A 217 -46.20 -40.02 37.26
C PRO A 217 -45.90 -40.69 38.60
N ALA A 218 -45.82 -39.89 39.66
CA ALA A 218 -45.73 -40.36 41.04
C ALA A 218 -47.05 -41.06 41.43
N ASN A 219 -46.95 -42.36 41.68
CA ASN A 219 -48.05 -43.21 42.15
C ASN A 219 -48.19 -43.04 43.68
N GLY A 220 -49.19 -42.27 44.12
CA GLY A 220 -49.54 -42.09 45.53
C GLY A 220 -50.64 -43.07 45.95
N ARG A 221 -50.33 -43.89 46.95
CA ARG A 221 -51.23 -44.82 47.66
C ARG A 221 -52.29 -44.11 48.48
#